data_AF-A0A955E4X6-F1
#
_entry.id   AF-A0A955E4X6-F1
#
_cell.length_a   1.000
_cell.length_b   1.000
_cell.length_c   1.000
_cell.angle_alpha   90.00
_cell.angle_beta   90.00
_cell.angle_gamma   90.00
#
_symmetry.space_group_name_H-M   'P 1'
#
loop_
_entity.id
_entity.type
_entity.pdbx_description
1 polymer ?
#
loop_
_entity_poly.entity_id
_entity_poly.type
_entity_poly.pdbx_seq_one_letter_code
_entity_poly.pdbx_strand_id
1 'polypeptide(L)'
;MPRFERPSRSLEQTDHIAWDFSASVRPGDIIRLDGDMGAGKTTFVRLLAKALRHDGTQISSPTYVVMNLYEADDAPTIAHLDCYRLGDESELDALGWDTVTDGSAIVLIEWAEKIEDALPKHIARITITPTGETDRLFVFEVPESWMDRAGSAALSPRPATRCPVTGERVDGDCPTYPFSSERARLIDLGKWFDESHTITRPVEQGDLEDEF
;
A
#
# COMPACT_ATOMS: atom_id res chain seq x y z
N MET A 1 -13.64 -7.57 10.51
CA MET A 1 -12.62 -7.01 9.60
C MET A 1 -11.24 -7.46 10.09
N PRO A 2 -10.52 -8.26 9.28
CA PRO A 2 -9.13 -8.60 9.54
C PRO A 2 -8.30 -7.34 9.78
N ARG A 3 -7.38 -7.42 10.73
CA ARG A 3 -6.53 -6.30 11.17
C ARG A 3 -5.07 -6.69 11.11
N PHE A 4 -4.25 -5.83 10.53
CA PHE A 4 -2.81 -6.04 10.36
C PHE A 4 -2.03 -4.81 10.79
N GLU A 5 -0.91 -5.02 11.48
CA GLU A 5 -0.06 -3.94 11.99
C GLU A 5 1.31 -4.00 11.31
N ARG A 6 1.75 -2.87 10.73
CA ARG A 6 3.02 -2.75 9.99
C ARG A 6 3.82 -1.57 10.54
N PRO A 7 4.86 -1.80 11.36
CA PRO A 7 5.74 -0.74 11.80
C PRO A 7 6.66 -0.28 10.66
N SER A 8 6.86 1.02 10.56
CA SER A 8 7.77 1.67 9.63
C SER A 8 8.70 2.61 10.38
N ARG A 9 9.98 2.60 10.04
CA ARG A 9 11.05 3.44 10.61
C ARG A 9 11.67 4.39 9.59
N SER A 10 11.22 4.31 8.34
CA SER A 10 11.75 5.15 7.26
C SER A 10 10.73 5.34 6.14
N LEU A 11 11.02 6.29 5.25
CA LEU A 11 10.18 6.50 4.08
C LEU A 11 10.25 5.30 3.12
N GLU A 12 11.42 4.67 3.00
CA GLU A 12 11.61 3.47 2.18
C GLU A 12 10.77 2.30 2.71
N GLN A 13 10.74 2.07 4.03
CA GLN A 13 9.84 1.07 4.61
C GLN A 13 8.38 1.38 4.34
N THR A 14 8.00 2.66 4.36
CA THR A 14 6.64 3.09 4.02
C THR A 14 6.31 2.83 2.55
N ASP A 15 7.25 3.04 1.63
CA ASP A 15 7.11 2.71 0.19
C ASP A 15 6.89 1.21 0.00
N HIS A 16 7.65 0.38 0.70
CA HIS A 16 7.46 -1.08 0.67
C HIS A 16 6.12 -1.53 1.23
N ILE A 17 5.67 -0.95 2.35
CA ILE A 17 4.33 -1.24 2.91
C ILE A 17 3.24 -0.84 1.91
N ALA A 18 3.36 0.32 1.26
CA ALA A 18 2.41 0.75 0.24
C ALA A 18 2.40 -0.18 -0.99
N TRP A 19 3.57 -0.67 -1.40
CA TRP A 19 3.71 -1.66 -2.47
C TRP A 19 3.08 -3.01 -2.12
N ASP A 20 3.32 -3.52 -0.91
CA ASP A 20 2.70 -4.75 -0.43
C ASP A 20 1.17 -4.59 -0.35
N PHE A 21 0.68 -3.45 0.13
CA PHE A 21 -0.75 -3.17 0.22
C PHE A 21 -1.41 -3.10 -1.16
N SER A 22 -0.74 -2.48 -2.16
CA SER A 22 -1.30 -2.29 -3.50
C SER A 22 -1.66 -3.61 -4.19
N ALA A 23 -0.96 -4.71 -3.88
CA ALA A 23 -1.26 -6.04 -4.43
C ALA A 23 -2.66 -6.56 -4.07
N SER A 24 -3.27 -6.03 -3.00
CA SER A 24 -4.64 -6.37 -2.60
C SER A 24 -5.69 -5.39 -3.13
N VAL A 25 -5.30 -4.21 -3.60
CA VAL A 25 -6.22 -3.13 -4.00
C VAL A 25 -6.74 -3.36 -5.42
N ARG A 26 -8.02 -3.07 -5.64
CA ARG A 26 -8.73 -3.22 -6.91
C ARG A 26 -9.65 -2.02 -7.15
N PRO A 27 -9.99 -1.71 -8.41
CA PRO A 27 -11.10 -0.79 -8.72
C PRO A 27 -12.37 -1.11 -7.91
N GLY A 28 -13.04 -0.06 -7.46
CA GLY A 28 -14.22 -0.13 -6.59
C GLY A 28 -13.92 -0.24 -5.10
N ASP A 29 -12.64 -0.41 -4.72
CA ASP A 29 -12.26 -0.29 -3.32
C ASP A 29 -12.32 1.15 -2.85
N ILE A 30 -12.96 1.34 -1.70
CA ILE A 30 -12.91 2.60 -0.94
C ILE A 30 -12.00 2.37 0.25
N ILE A 31 -11.01 3.23 0.40
CA ILE A 31 -9.97 3.16 1.42
C ILE A 31 -9.91 4.50 2.14
N ARG A 32 -10.22 4.47 3.42
CA ARG A 32 -10.10 5.62 4.30
C ARG A 32 -8.72 5.66 4.96
N LEU A 33 -8.12 6.84 5.02
CA LEU A 33 -6.87 7.11 5.72
C LEU A 33 -7.12 7.98 6.95
N ASP A 34 -6.84 7.41 8.12
CA ASP A 34 -6.96 8.05 9.42
C ASP A 34 -5.59 8.34 10.02
N GLY A 35 -5.51 9.44 10.77
CA GLY A 35 -4.31 9.84 11.48
C GLY A 35 -4.23 11.34 11.65
N ASP A 36 -3.43 11.79 12.60
CA ASP A 36 -3.30 13.22 12.91
C ASP A 36 -2.71 14.03 11.75
N MET A 37 -2.79 15.36 11.88
CA MET A 37 -2.11 16.26 10.97
C MET A 37 -0.60 15.96 10.96
N GLY A 38 -0.03 15.77 9.76
CA GLY A 38 1.38 15.39 9.63
C GLY A 38 1.70 13.91 9.87
N ALA A 39 0.70 13.04 10.11
CA ALA A 39 0.93 11.60 10.28
C ALA A 39 1.55 10.93 9.04
N GLY A 40 1.33 11.51 7.84
CA GLY A 40 1.86 10.99 6.58
C GLY A 40 0.79 10.40 5.64
N LYS A 41 -0.49 10.74 5.83
CA LYS A 41 -1.62 10.29 5.00
C LYS A 41 -1.39 10.54 3.51
N THR A 42 -1.20 11.80 3.10
CA THR A 42 -0.90 12.14 1.69
C THR A 42 0.39 11.48 1.20
N THR A 43 1.43 11.35 2.05
CA THR A 43 2.66 10.63 1.68
C THR A 43 2.35 9.18 1.34
N PHE A 44 1.54 8.50 2.13
CA PHE A 44 1.11 7.14 1.86
C PHE A 44 0.29 7.04 0.57
N VAL A 45 -0.64 7.98 0.33
CA VAL A 45 -1.40 8.05 -0.94
C VAL A 45 -0.47 8.16 -2.15
N ARG A 46 0.56 9.01 -2.09
CA ARG A 46 1.56 9.14 -3.17
C ARG A 46 2.31 7.84 -3.44
N LEU A 47 2.72 7.14 -2.38
CA LEU A 47 3.45 5.87 -2.48
C LEU A 47 2.55 4.74 -2.99
N LEU A 48 1.30 4.69 -2.55
CA LEU A 48 0.31 3.72 -3.03
C LEU A 48 -0.02 3.95 -4.51
N ALA A 49 -0.23 5.20 -4.93
CA ALA A 49 -0.46 5.54 -6.32
C ALA A 49 0.73 5.15 -7.20
N LYS A 50 1.96 5.42 -6.74
CA LYS A 50 3.19 4.94 -7.40
C LYS A 50 3.19 3.41 -7.54
N ALA A 51 2.82 2.69 -6.48
CA ALA A 51 2.71 1.23 -6.51
C ALA A 51 1.61 0.71 -7.46
N LEU A 52 0.58 1.52 -7.67
CA LEU A 52 -0.49 1.30 -8.64
C LEU A 52 -0.15 1.83 -10.05
N ARG A 53 1.14 2.07 -10.34
CA ARG A 53 1.69 2.48 -11.65
C ARG A 53 1.34 3.91 -12.09
N HIS A 54 0.90 4.77 -11.17
CA HIS A 54 0.78 6.22 -11.44
C HIS A 54 2.12 6.94 -11.25
N ASP A 55 2.27 8.10 -11.87
CA ASP A 55 3.36 9.02 -11.55
C ASP A 55 3.10 9.70 -10.20
N GLY A 56 3.73 9.18 -9.15
CA GLY A 56 3.63 9.70 -7.79
C GLY A 56 4.03 11.18 -7.63
N THR A 57 4.70 11.80 -8.62
CA THR A 57 5.00 13.24 -8.60
C THR A 57 3.79 14.12 -8.86
N GLN A 58 2.78 13.61 -9.59
CA GLN A 58 1.53 14.31 -9.88
C GLN A 58 0.54 14.25 -8.71
N ILE A 59 0.74 13.31 -7.79
CA ILE A 59 -0.15 13.08 -6.65
C ILE A 59 0.10 14.15 -5.57
N SER A 60 -0.91 14.92 -5.24
CA SER A 60 -0.82 16.02 -4.26
C SER A 60 -2.07 16.05 -3.40
N SER A 61 -1.94 16.57 -2.17
CA SER A 61 -3.09 16.68 -1.27
C SER A 61 -4.14 17.62 -1.89
N PRO A 62 -5.39 17.15 -2.07
CA PRO A 62 -6.45 17.94 -2.66
C PRO A 62 -7.06 18.94 -1.66
N THR A 63 -6.32 19.45 -0.68
CA THR A 63 -6.88 20.29 0.41
C THR A 63 -7.71 21.49 -0.08
N TYR A 64 -7.40 22.06 -1.25
CA TYR A 64 -8.14 23.21 -1.81
C TYR A 64 -9.23 22.84 -2.81
N VAL A 65 -9.09 21.71 -3.50
CA VAL A 65 -10.03 21.24 -4.53
C VAL A 65 -10.95 20.15 -4.01
N VAL A 66 -10.72 19.69 -2.77
CA VAL A 66 -11.36 18.58 -2.04
C VAL A 66 -11.16 17.22 -2.69
N MET A 67 -11.16 17.12 -4.02
CA MET A 67 -10.94 15.89 -4.77
C MET A 67 -10.01 16.09 -5.96
N ASN A 68 -9.08 15.14 -6.16
CA ASN A 68 -8.29 14.97 -7.37
C ASN A 68 -8.63 13.62 -8.02
N LEU A 69 -8.74 13.61 -9.35
CA LEU A 69 -8.85 12.39 -10.15
C LEU A 69 -7.54 12.18 -10.91
N TYR A 70 -6.98 10.98 -10.79
CA TYR A 70 -5.76 10.57 -11.46
C TYR A 70 -6.06 9.41 -12.39
N GLU A 71 -5.87 9.63 -13.68
CA GLU A 71 -6.10 8.67 -14.75
C GLU A 71 -4.76 8.33 -15.42
N ALA A 72 -4.62 7.08 -15.85
CA ALA A 72 -3.50 6.65 -16.68
C ALA A 72 -3.95 5.50 -17.59
N ASP A 73 -3.34 5.39 -18.77
CA ASP A 73 -3.78 4.44 -19.80
C ASP A 73 -3.69 2.97 -19.34
N ASP A 74 -2.65 2.63 -18.56
CA ASP A 74 -2.35 1.27 -18.10
C ASP A 74 -2.52 1.08 -16.58
N ALA A 75 -3.30 1.94 -15.92
CA ALA A 75 -3.54 1.88 -14.47
C ALA A 75 -5.00 2.21 -14.10
N PRO A 76 -5.50 1.67 -12.97
CA PRO A 76 -6.84 2.01 -12.50
C PRO A 76 -6.93 3.48 -12.11
N THR A 77 -8.07 4.13 -12.38
CA THR A 77 -8.34 5.50 -11.93
C THR A 77 -8.27 5.59 -10.40
N ILE A 78 -7.62 6.64 -9.89
CA ILE A 78 -7.57 6.94 -8.45
C ILE A 78 -8.34 8.24 -8.20
N ALA A 79 -9.34 8.17 -7.32
CA ALA A 79 -10.00 9.34 -6.76
C ALA A 79 -9.41 9.59 -5.37
N HIS A 80 -8.69 10.70 -5.20
CA HIS A 80 -8.13 11.12 -3.91
C HIS A 80 -8.95 12.27 -3.35
N LEU A 81 -9.56 12.07 -2.19
CA LEU A 81 -10.37 13.05 -1.48
C LEU A 81 -9.67 13.47 -0.18
N ASP A 82 -9.74 14.76 0.16
CA ASP A 82 -9.36 15.32 1.45
C ASP A 82 -10.55 16.09 2.01
N CYS A 83 -11.28 15.42 2.91
CA CYS A 83 -12.54 15.93 3.46
C CYS A 83 -12.32 16.92 4.62
N TYR A 84 -11.08 17.28 4.97
CA TYR A 84 -10.78 18.14 6.13
C TYR A 84 -11.57 19.46 6.14
N ARG A 85 -11.87 20.01 4.96
CA ARG A 85 -12.58 21.29 4.79
C ARG A 85 -14.08 21.16 4.51
N LEU A 86 -14.59 19.95 4.35
CA LEU A 86 -16.03 19.75 4.17
C LEU A 86 -16.77 20.07 5.47
N GLY A 87 -17.91 20.75 5.34
CA GLY A 87 -18.84 20.96 6.44
C GLY A 87 -19.50 19.64 6.84
N ASP A 88 -20.15 19.00 5.86
CA ASP A 88 -20.84 17.73 5.98
C ASP A 88 -20.95 17.00 4.63
N GLU A 89 -21.61 15.83 4.63
CA GLU A 89 -21.79 14.97 3.46
C GLU A 89 -22.65 15.58 2.34
N SER A 90 -23.45 16.61 2.59
CA SER A 90 -24.30 17.21 1.56
C SER A 90 -23.51 17.90 0.44
N GLU A 91 -22.23 18.20 0.70
CA GLU A 91 -21.30 18.76 -0.28
C GLU A 91 -20.75 17.69 -1.25
N LEU A 92 -20.90 16.39 -0.95
CA LEU A 92 -20.38 15.29 -1.76
C LEU A 92 -21.06 15.19 -3.14
N ASP A 93 -22.35 15.47 -3.22
CA ASP A 93 -23.10 15.42 -4.49
C ASP A 93 -22.49 16.37 -5.52
N ALA A 94 -22.10 17.57 -5.08
CA ALA A 94 -21.46 18.57 -5.94
C ALA A 94 -20.06 18.15 -6.43
N LEU A 95 -19.40 17.23 -5.71
CA LEU A 95 -18.12 16.66 -6.09
C LEU A 95 -18.27 15.46 -7.02
N GLY A 96 -19.50 15.01 -7.31
CA GLY A 96 -19.72 13.82 -8.15
C GLY A 96 -19.41 12.52 -7.43
N TRP A 97 -19.73 12.44 -6.13
CA TRP A 97 -19.50 11.26 -5.29
C TRP A 97 -20.05 9.95 -5.88
N ASP A 98 -21.26 9.98 -6.43
CA ASP A 98 -21.88 8.82 -7.09
C ASP A 98 -21.05 8.29 -8.25
N THR A 99 -20.42 9.19 -9.01
CA THR A 99 -19.58 8.81 -10.16
C THR A 99 -18.28 8.16 -9.70
N VAL A 100 -17.64 8.69 -8.66
CA VAL A 100 -16.36 8.15 -8.19
C VAL A 100 -16.50 6.86 -7.38
N THR A 101 -17.71 6.58 -6.87
CA THR A 101 -18.03 5.35 -6.12
C THR A 101 -18.78 4.30 -6.94
N ASP A 102 -18.87 4.48 -8.27
CA ASP A 102 -19.57 3.56 -9.18
C ASP A 102 -18.89 2.18 -9.36
N GLY A 103 -17.71 2.00 -8.76
CA GLY A 103 -16.91 0.78 -8.83
C GLY A 103 -15.76 0.82 -9.85
N SER A 104 -15.61 1.91 -10.61
CA SER A 104 -14.56 2.05 -11.64
C SER A 104 -13.23 2.57 -11.11
N ALA A 105 -13.26 3.35 -10.03
CA ALA A 105 -12.07 3.97 -9.43
C ALA A 105 -11.67 3.33 -8.09
N ILE A 106 -10.41 3.50 -7.72
CA ILE A 106 -9.92 3.30 -6.35
C ILE A 106 -10.11 4.62 -5.61
N VAL A 107 -10.89 4.63 -4.52
CA VAL A 107 -11.21 5.86 -3.79
C VAL A 107 -10.37 5.92 -2.51
N LEU A 108 -9.52 6.94 -2.39
CA LEU A 108 -8.64 7.19 -1.25
C LEU A 108 -9.13 8.45 -0.52
N ILE A 109 -9.52 8.33 0.74
CA ILE A 109 -10.18 9.43 1.47
C ILE A 109 -9.42 9.76 2.74
N GLU A 110 -8.89 10.97 2.83
CA GLU A 110 -8.36 11.55 4.07
C GLU A 110 -9.49 12.24 4.86
N TRP A 111 -9.46 12.12 6.19
CA TRP A 111 -10.41 12.79 7.11
C TRP A 111 -11.89 12.43 6.87
N ALA A 112 -12.15 11.15 6.57
CA ALA A 112 -13.48 10.72 6.15
C ALA A 112 -14.55 10.74 7.26
N GLU A 113 -14.21 11.09 8.52
CA GLU A 113 -15.20 11.28 9.60
C GLU A 113 -16.20 12.39 9.30
N LYS A 114 -15.85 13.29 8.38
CA LYS A 114 -16.74 14.35 7.89
C LYS A 114 -17.89 13.83 7.04
N ILE A 115 -17.74 12.63 6.50
CA ILE A 115 -18.66 12.02 5.56
C ILE A 115 -19.02 10.59 5.97
N GLU A 116 -18.92 10.26 7.26
CA GLU A 116 -19.08 8.89 7.77
C GLU A 116 -20.41 8.27 7.34
N ASP A 117 -21.49 9.05 7.36
CA ASP A 117 -22.85 8.60 7.04
C ASP A 117 -23.03 8.26 5.54
N ALA A 118 -22.21 8.84 4.65
CA ALA A 118 -22.16 8.56 3.22
C ALA A 118 -21.25 7.39 2.84
N LEU A 119 -20.37 6.93 3.75
CA LEU A 119 -19.45 5.84 3.46
C LEU A 119 -20.17 4.48 3.51
N PRO A 120 -19.84 3.54 2.59
CA PRO A 120 -20.29 2.17 2.73
C PRO A 120 -19.78 1.50 4.01
N LYS A 121 -20.53 0.52 4.53
CA LYS A 121 -20.20 -0.15 5.81
C LYS A 121 -18.94 -1.03 5.76
N HIS A 122 -18.50 -1.43 4.57
CA HIS A 122 -17.44 -2.42 4.38
C HIS A 122 -16.32 -1.87 3.50
N ILE A 123 -15.70 -0.78 3.96
CA ILE A 123 -14.54 -0.17 3.32
C ILE A 123 -13.24 -0.57 4.04
N ALA A 124 -12.09 -0.40 3.39
CA ALA A 124 -10.81 -0.55 4.05
C ALA A 124 -10.46 0.72 4.85
N ARG A 125 -9.79 0.54 5.98
CA ARG A 125 -9.29 1.63 6.83
C ARG A 125 -7.79 1.45 7.05
N ILE A 126 -7.05 2.54 6.89
CA ILE A 126 -5.62 2.63 7.17
C ILE A 126 -5.44 3.69 8.24
N THR A 127 -5.05 3.29 9.45
CA THR A 127 -4.69 4.23 10.50
C THR A 127 -3.17 4.39 10.54
N ILE A 128 -2.69 5.64 10.49
CA ILE A 128 -1.28 5.99 10.52
C ILE A 128 -0.99 6.75 11.81
N THR A 129 -0.16 6.17 12.68
CA THR A 129 0.19 6.78 13.97
C THR A 129 1.69 7.05 14.04
N PRO A 130 2.12 8.31 14.27
CA PRO A 130 3.52 8.60 14.59
C PRO A 130 3.97 7.93 15.89
N THR A 131 5.05 7.17 15.84
CA THR A 131 5.65 6.49 17.00
C THR A 131 7.07 6.98 17.32
N GLY A 132 7.57 7.92 16.52
CA GLY A 132 8.88 8.56 16.64
C GLY A 132 9.02 9.66 15.59
N GLU A 133 10.21 10.23 15.44
CA GLU A 133 10.47 11.30 14.46
C GLU A 133 10.18 10.81 13.03
N THR A 134 10.83 9.71 12.63
CA THR A 134 10.65 9.03 11.35
C THR A 134 9.72 7.83 11.41
N ASP A 135 9.39 7.37 12.62
CA ASP A 135 8.71 6.10 12.84
C ASP A 135 7.19 6.26 12.79
N ARG A 136 6.53 5.33 12.12
CA ARG A 136 5.07 5.26 11.97
C ARG A 136 4.60 3.83 12.24
N LEU A 137 3.43 3.68 12.83
CA LEU A 137 2.67 2.44 12.86
C LEU A 137 1.51 2.55 11.87
N PHE A 138 1.45 1.63 10.91
CA PHE A 138 0.31 1.47 10.04
C PHE A 138 -0.57 0.34 10.57
N VAL A 139 -1.87 0.60 10.69
CA VAL A 139 -2.87 -0.40 11.02
C VAL A 139 -3.84 -0.49 9.85
N PHE A 140 -3.91 -1.66 9.23
CA PHE A 140 -4.81 -1.96 8.12
C PHE A 140 -5.99 -2.77 8.64
N GLU A 141 -7.20 -2.25 8.47
CA GLU A 141 -8.44 -2.98 8.71
C GLU A 141 -9.17 -3.11 7.37
N VAL A 142 -9.29 -4.33 6.87
CA VAL A 142 -9.82 -4.58 5.51
C VAL A 142 -11.12 -5.38 5.57
N PRO A 143 -11.99 -5.32 4.54
CA PRO A 143 -13.12 -6.23 4.40
C PRO A 143 -12.68 -7.69 4.38
N GLU A 144 -13.51 -8.61 4.89
CA GLU A 144 -13.19 -10.05 4.87
C GLU A 144 -13.01 -10.58 3.45
N SER A 145 -13.73 -10.03 2.48
CA SER A 145 -13.61 -10.36 1.05
C SER A 145 -12.24 -10.04 0.45
N TRP A 146 -11.40 -9.24 1.13
CA TRP A 146 -10.03 -9.00 0.69
C TRP A 146 -9.11 -10.19 0.97
N MET A 147 -9.48 -11.08 1.90
CA MET A 147 -8.64 -12.22 2.29
C MET A 147 -8.47 -13.24 1.16
N ASP A 148 -9.43 -13.32 0.24
CA ASP A 148 -9.38 -14.22 -0.90
C ASP A 148 -8.61 -13.64 -2.10
N ARG A 149 -8.09 -12.41 -1.98
CA ARG A 149 -7.32 -11.76 -3.06
C ARG A 149 -5.87 -12.24 -3.04
N ALA A 150 -5.27 -12.38 -4.23
CA ALA A 150 -3.88 -12.85 -4.39
C ALA A 150 -2.84 -12.06 -3.56
N GLY A 151 -3.08 -10.77 -3.29
CA GLY A 151 -2.19 -9.93 -2.47
C GLY A 151 -2.45 -9.97 -0.97
N SER A 152 -3.45 -10.70 -0.47
CA SER A 152 -3.88 -10.61 0.93
C SER A 152 -2.81 -11.03 1.93
N ALA A 153 -1.94 -11.97 1.53
CA ALA A 153 -0.79 -12.41 2.33
C ALA A 153 0.20 -11.28 2.63
N ALA A 154 0.31 -10.28 1.73
CA ALA A 154 1.22 -9.15 1.88
C ALA A 154 0.71 -8.09 2.87
N LEU A 155 -0.54 -8.19 3.33
CA LEU A 155 -1.08 -7.31 4.37
C LEU A 155 -0.44 -7.58 5.74
N SER A 156 -0.07 -8.84 6.00
CA SER A 156 0.65 -9.23 7.21
C SER A 156 2.15 -8.98 7.06
N PRO A 157 2.87 -8.59 8.15
CA PRO A 157 4.31 -8.59 8.13
C PRO A 157 4.84 -9.97 7.78
N ARG A 158 5.85 -10.03 6.92
CA ARG A 158 6.58 -11.27 6.66
C ARG A 158 7.31 -11.70 7.96
N PRO A 159 7.49 -13.01 8.20
CA PRO A 159 8.28 -13.44 9.35
C PRO A 159 9.72 -12.92 9.22
N ALA A 160 10.31 -12.52 10.36
CA ALA A 160 11.71 -12.15 10.38
C ALA A 160 12.57 -13.35 9.93
N THR A 161 13.60 -13.08 9.13
CA THR A 161 14.47 -14.10 8.55
C THR A 161 15.95 -13.79 8.82
N ARG A 162 16.84 -14.60 8.27
CA ARG A 162 18.27 -14.31 8.21
C ARG A 162 18.69 -13.97 6.78
N CYS A 163 19.52 -12.94 6.65
CA CYS A 163 20.12 -12.57 5.38
C CYS A 163 20.90 -13.77 4.81
N PRO A 164 20.64 -14.20 3.58
CA PRO A 164 21.32 -15.37 2.99
C PRO A 164 22.81 -15.11 2.73
N VAL A 165 23.24 -13.84 2.69
CA VAL A 165 24.63 -13.45 2.46
C VAL A 165 25.39 -13.18 3.75
N THR A 166 24.80 -12.46 4.70
CA THR A 166 25.50 -12.03 5.93
C THR A 166 25.11 -12.83 7.17
N GLY A 167 24.00 -13.58 7.14
CA GLY A 167 23.44 -14.30 8.29
C GLY A 167 22.76 -13.42 9.34
N GLU A 168 22.77 -12.09 9.16
CA GLU A 168 22.16 -11.12 10.07
C GLU A 168 20.64 -11.26 10.09
N ARG A 169 20.00 -10.89 11.20
CA ARG A 169 18.54 -10.89 11.32
C ARG A 169 17.96 -9.76 10.45
N VAL A 170 16.93 -10.08 9.66
CA VAL A 170 16.22 -9.16 8.78
C VAL A 170 14.74 -9.21 9.13
N ASP A 171 14.16 -8.05 9.47
CA ASP A 171 12.73 -7.94 9.75
C ASP A 171 11.92 -8.05 8.44
N GLY A 172 10.67 -8.53 8.51
CA GLY A 172 9.84 -8.81 7.32
C GLY A 172 9.56 -7.61 6.43
N ASP A 173 9.49 -6.43 7.03
CA ASP A 173 9.23 -5.14 6.36
C ASP A 173 10.53 -4.41 5.99
N CYS A 174 11.67 -5.11 6.05
CA CYS A 174 12.93 -4.56 5.57
C CYS A 174 12.84 -4.28 4.06
N PRO A 175 13.24 -3.08 3.58
CA PRO A 175 13.19 -2.75 2.16
C PRO A 175 13.97 -3.73 1.27
N THR A 176 15.05 -4.28 1.82
CA THR A 176 15.91 -5.22 1.12
C THR A 176 15.59 -6.67 1.44
N TYR A 177 14.45 -6.98 2.08
CA TYR A 177 14.07 -8.35 2.45
C TYR A 177 14.23 -9.32 1.26
N PRO A 178 14.84 -10.52 1.45
CA PRO A 178 15.32 -11.10 2.71
C PRO A 178 16.77 -10.69 3.07
N PHE A 179 17.39 -9.74 2.36
CA PHE A 179 18.76 -9.29 2.56
C PHE A 179 18.86 -8.19 3.63
N SER A 180 19.97 -8.15 4.37
CA SER A 180 20.21 -7.12 5.40
C SER A 180 20.63 -5.77 4.83
N SER A 181 21.00 -5.71 3.55
CA SER A 181 21.37 -4.47 2.85
C SER A 181 21.31 -4.65 1.35
N GLU A 182 21.29 -3.52 0.61
CA GLU A 182 21.37 -3.54 -0.85
C GLU A 182 22.69 -4.15 -1.33
N ARG A 183 23.77 -3.92 -0.59
CA ARG A 183 25.07 -4.56 -0.86
C ARG A 183 24.97 -6.09 -0.76
N ALA A 184 24.28 -6.61 0.24
CA ALA A 184 24.06 -8.05 0.37
C ALA A 184 23.22 -8.60 -0.80
N ARG A 185 22.16 -7.89 -1.21
CA ARG A 185 21.37 -8.24 -2.40
C ARG A 185 22.20 -8.29 -3.68
N LEU A 186 23.06 -7.29 -3.90
CA LEU A 186 23.93 -7.23 -5.07
C LEU A 186 25.01 -8.32 -5.07
N ILE A 187 25.56 -8.67 -3.89
CA ILE A 187 26.50 -9.80 -3.77
C ILE A 187 25.82 -11.10 -4.15
N ASP A 188 24.58 -11.32 -3.69
CA ASP A 188 23.80 -12.50 -4.04
C ASP A 188 23.55 -12.58 -5.56
N LEU A 189 23.12 -11.47 -6.16
CA LEU A 189 22.95 -11.38 -7.61
C LEU A 189 24.27 -11.63 -8.36
N GLY A 190 25.40 -11.15 -7.84
CA GLY A 190 26.73 -11.42 -8.40
C GLY A 190 27.07 -12.91 -8.44
N LYS A 191 26.68 -13.68 -7.41
CA LYS A 191 26.86 -15.13 -7.37
C LYS A 191 26.05 -15.87 -8.44
N TRP A 192 24.98 -15.27 -8.98
CA TRP A 192 24.24 -15.87 -10.10
C TRP A 192 25.01 -15.73 -11.40
N PHE A 193 25.75 -14.62 -11.56
CA PHE A 193 26.53 -14.34 -12.76
C PHE A 193 27.89 -15.06 -12.81
N ASP A 194 28.41 -15.50 -11.67
CA ASP A 194 29.70 -16.21 -11.58
C ASP A 194 29.57 -17.75 -11.51
N GLU A 195 28.37 -18.29 -11.75
CA GLU A 195 28.02 -19.72 -11.66
C GLU A 195 28.30 -20.37 -10.29
N SER A 196 28.53 -19.59 -9.22
CA SER A 196 28.72 -20.12 -7.86
C SER A 196 27.42 -20.44 -7.12
N HIS A 197 26.27 -20.22 -7.77
CA HIS A 197 24.97 -20.55 -7.21
C HIS A 197 24.73 -22.06 -7.15
N THR A 198 24.38 -22.55 -5.94
CA THR A 198 23.85 -23.89 -5.76
C THR A 198 22.33 -23.80 -5.69
N ILE A 199 21.63 -24.36 -6.68
CA ILE A 199 20.18 -24.50 -6.65
C ILE A 199 19.83 -25.40 -5.45
N THR A 200 19.16 -24.83 -4.45
CA THR A 200 18.90 -25.48 -3.16
C THR A 200 17.87 -26.61 -3.24
N ARG A 201 17.05 -26.64 -4.30
CA ARG A 201 16.21 -27.79 -4.64
C ARG A 201 16.02 -27.87 -6.16
N PRO A 202 16.18 -29.06 -6.79
CA PRO A 202 15.98 -29.20 -8.22
C PRO A 202 14.59 -28.72 -8.63
N VAL A 203 14.49 -28.16 -9.84
CA VAL A 203 13.22 -27.79 -10.47
C VAL A 203 12.37 -29.05 -10.62
N GLU A 204 11.20 -29.06 -10.01
CA GLU A 204 10.24 -30.16 -10.11
C GLU A 204 9.33 -29.94 -11.33
N GLN A 205 8.78 -31.03 -11.88
CA GLN A 205 8.00 -30.98 -13.12
C GLN A 205 6.77 -30.05 -13.04
N GLY A 206 6.24 -29.82 -11.83
CA GLY A 206 5.14 -28.87 -11.59
C GLY A 206 5.56 -27.39 -11.57
N ASP A 207 6.84 -27.07 -11.39
CA ASP A 207 7.35 -25.69 -11.45
C ASP A 207 7.36 -25.13 -12.89
N LEU A 208 7.18 -26.02 -13.88
CA LEU A 208 7.18 -25.70 -15.31
C LEU A 208 5.76 -25.63 -15.90
N GLU A 209 4.72 -25.88 -15.10
CA GLU A 209 3.33 -25.91 -15.57
C GLU A 209 2.60 -24.56 -15.42
N ASP A 210 3.24 -23.54 -14.84
CA ASP A 210 2.70 -22.17 -14.67
C ASP A 210 3.03 -21.20 -15.84
N GLU A 211 3.12 -21.72 -17.06
CA GLU A 211 2.97 -20.91 -18.27
C GLU A 211 1.91 -21.56 -19.14
N PHE A 212 0.68 -21.05 -19.12
CA PHE A 212 -0.19 -20.69 -20.26
C PHE A 212 -1.54 -20.15 -19.78
#